data_AF-A0A0G0KHT3-F1
#
_entry.id   AF-A0A0G0KHT3-F1
#
_cell.length_a   1.000
_cell.length_b   1.000
_cell.length_c   1.000
_cell.angle_alpha   90.00
_cell.angle_beta   90.00
_cell.angle_gamma   90.00
#
_symmetry.space_group_name_H-M   'P 1'
#
loop_
_entity.id
_entity.type
_entity.pdbx_description
1 polymer ?
#
loop_
_entity_poly.entity_id
_entity_poly.type
_entity_poly.pdbx_seq_one_letter_code
_entity_poly.pdbx_strand_id
1 'polypeptide(L)'
;MSNDNLHTTSPKVVFNWKNVFWVFGAFMVLLGITALFMFQKGPTDNPTVTTPASQELTKEDILIGQGAEAVNGKNVTVHYLGTLEDGTKFDSSYDRKQPFEFVLGAGEVISGWDLGVLGMKEGGKRKLTIPSNLGYGEQGSPPVIPPNATLIFEVELLKVE
;
A
#
# COMPACT_ATOMS: atom_id res chain seq x y z
N MET A 1 -37.77 -38.07 9.28
CA MET A 1 -37.62 -36.92 10.21
C MET A 1 -36.46 -37.23 11.13
N SER A 2 -35.38 -36.47 11.29
CA SER A 2 -34.99 -35.14 10.81
C SER A 2 -33.46 -35.09 10.75
N ASN A 3 -32.94 -34.24 9.87
CA ASN A 3 -31.56 -33.78 9.81
C ASN A 3 -31.15 -33.16 11.15
N ASP A 4 -29.84 -33.12 11.45
CA ASP A 4 -29.18 -31.91 11.94
C ASP A 4 -27.66 -31.99 11.69
N ASN A 5 -27.23 -31.24 10.66
CA ASN A 5 -25.83 -30.99 10.32
C ASN A 5 -25.22 -30.06 11.38
N LEU A 6 -24.15 -30.52 12.03
CA LEU A 6 -23.37 -29.71 12.97
C LEU A 6 -22.54 -28.68 12.19
N HIS A 7 -23.12 -27.51 11.89
CA HIS A 7 -22.37 -26.35 11.44
C HIS A 7 -21.62 -25.73 12.61
N THR A 8 -20.32 -26.01 12.71
CA THR A 8 -19.41 -25.22 13.54
C THR A 8 -19.12 -23.90 12.83
N THR A 9 -19.82 -22.84 13.22
CA THR A 9 -19.51 -21.48 12.76
C THR A 9 -18.25 -21.00 13.48
N SER A 10 -17.13 -20.91 12.76
CA SER A 10 -15.93 -20.23 13.22
C SER A 10 -16.25 -18.74 13.46
N PRO A 11 -15.75 -18.12 14.56
CA PRO A 11 -15.95 -16.70 14.78
C PRO A 11 -15.20 -15.91 13.71
N LYS A 12 -15.94 -15.16 12.89
CA LYS A 12 -15.37 -14.21 11.93
C LYS A 12 -14.68 -13.11 12.72
N VAL A 13 -13.35 -13.08 12.71
CA VAL A 13 -12.60 -11.88 13.07
C VAL A 13 -12.87 -10.86 11.97
N VAL A 14 -13.88 -10.01 12.20
CA VAL A 14 -14.20 -8.91 11.29
C VAL A 14 -13.17 -7.82 11.52
N PHE A 15 -12.12 -7.81 10.71
CA PHE A 15 -11.11 -6.76 10.71
C PHE A 15 -11.74 -5.48 10.10
N ASN A 16 -12.17 -4.58 10.98
CA ASN A 16 -12.89 -3.36 10.63
C ASN A 16 -11.90 -2.23 10.28
N TRP A 17 -11.75 -1.98 8.98
CA TRP A 17 -10.86 -0.95 8.40
C TRP A 17 -11.24 0.50 8.79
N LYS A 18 -12.42 0.74 9.38
CA LYS A 18 -12.84 2.09 9.79
C LYS A 18 -12.01 2.67 10.95
N ASN A 19 -11.23 1.84 11.67
CA ASN A 19 -10.52 2.25 12.88
C ASN A 19 -9.00 2.40 12.71
N VAL A 20 -8.45 2.16 11.52
CA VAL A 20 -7.00 2.34 11.26
C VAL A 20 -6.68 3.78 10.84
N PHE A 21 -7.65 4.52 10.32
CA PHE A 21 -7.50 5.92 9.91
C PHE A 21 -7.64 6.97 11.04
N TRP A 22 -7.89 6.55 12.29
CA TRP A 22 -8.02 7.47 13.44
C TRP A 22 -6.81 7.53 14.40
N VAL A 23 -5.79 6.68 14.25
CA VAL A 23 -4.63 6.67 15.18
C VAL A 23 -3.54 7.71 14.83
N PHE A 24 -3.70 8.45 13.73
CA PHE A 24 -2.76 9.54 13.37
C PHE A 24 -3.39 10.94 13.43
N GLY A 25 -4.61 11.07 13.94
CA GLY A 25 -5.34 12.32 14.05
C GLY A 25 -5.55 12.80 15.48
N ALA A 26 -4.58 13.58 15.98
CA ALA A 26 -4.68 14.60 17.06
C ALA A 26 -4.43 14.21 18.54
N PHE A 27 -3.79 15.18 19.23
CA PHE A 27 -3.41 15.35 20.66
C PHE A 27 -1.95 14.92 21.02
N MET A 28 -1.04 15.74 21.56
CA MET A 28 -1.11 17.09 22.13
C MET A 28 0.21 17.88 22.03
N VAL A 29 0.02 19.19 22.08
CA VAL A 29 0.95 20.31 22.22
C VAL A 29 1.52 20.46 23.65
N LEU A 30 2.77 20.95 23.70
CA LEU A 30 3.55 21.63 24.77
C LEU A 30 4.12 20.84 25.96
N LEU A 31 5.45 20.92 26.13
CA LEU A 31 6.23 21.80 27.04
C LEU A 31 7.68 21.87 26.48
N GLY A 32 8.23 23.01 26.03
CA GLY A 32 9.03 23.99 26.82
C GLY A 32 10.19 23.32 27.59
N ILE A 33 11.49 23.55 27.35
CA ILE A 33 12.23 24.82 27.50
C ILE A 33 13.72 24.61 27.05
N THR A 34 14.20 25.55 26.23
CA THR A 34 15.57 26.12 26.03
C THR A 34 16.84 25.28 26.19
N ALA A 35 17.64 25.21 25.10
CA ALA A 35 19.05 25.62 25.15
C ALA A 35 19.56 25.96 23.73
N LEU A 36 19.91 27.23 23.58
CA LEU A 36 20.76 27.81 22.56
C LEU A 36 22.07 27.02 22.42
N PHE A 37 22.27 26.35 21.28
CA PHE A 37 23.62 26.08 20.78
C PHE A 37 23.71 26.52 19.33
N MET A 38 24.57 27.53 19.16
CA MET A 38 24.94 28.13 17.90
C MET A 38 25.68 27.15 16.99
N PHE A 39 25.29 27.17 15.72
CA PHE A 39 26.16 27.41 14.58
C PHE A 39 27.49 26.63 14.49
N GLN A 40 27.52 25.61 13.64
CA GLN A 40 28.63 25.43 12.70
C GLN A 40 28.10 25.21 11.28
N LYS A 41 28.19 26.27 10.49
CA LYS A 41 28.13 26.24 9.03
C LYS A 41 29.49 25.76 8.52
N GLY A 42 29.55 24.57 7.93
CA GLY A 42 30.64 24.11 7.06
C GLY A 42 30.16 24.06 5.60
N PRO A 43 30.99 24.39 4.60
CA PRO A 43 30.58 24.44 3.20
C PRO A 43 30.75 23.08 2.48
N THR A 44 29.81 22.84 1.54
CA THR A 44 29.93 22.07 0.27
C THR A 44 30.38 20.60 0.42
N ASP A 45 29.53 19.60 0.19
CA ASP A 45 28.88 19.32 -1.10
C ASP A 45 27.51 18.63 -0.97
N ASN A 46 26.74 18.72 -2.07
CA ASN A 46 25.55 17.94 -2.45
C ASN A 46 24.18 18.62 -2.24
N PRO A 47 23.31 18.53 -3.26
CA PRO A 47 22.70 17.25 -3.53
C PRO A 47 23.37 16.59 -4.73
N THR A 48 23.72 15.32 -4.54
CA THR A 48 23.67 14.34 -5.62
C THR A 48 22.37 14.62 -6.36
N VAL A 49 22.47 15.10 -7.60
CA VAL A 49 21.37 15.06 -8.53
C VAL A 49 21.20 13.58 -8.83
N THR A 50 20.53 12.88 -7.92
CA THR A 50 20.00 11.55 -8.18
C THR A 50 19.00 11.77 -9.30
N THR A 51 19.38 11.28 -10.48
CA THR A 51 18.55 11.11 -11.66
C THR A 51 17.08 10.98 -11.26
N PRO A 52 16.15 11.78 -11.83
CA PRO A 52 14.75 11.66 -11.48
C PRO A 52 14.32 10.22 -11.76
N ALA A 53 14.17 9.42 -10.69
CA ALA A 53 13.42 8.20 -10.75
C ALA A 53 12.07 8.59 -11.35
N SER A 54 11.71 7.93 -12.44
CA SER A 54 10.47 8.19 -13.18
C SER A 54 9.34 8.50 -12.21
N GLN A 55 8.75 9.70 -12.28
CA GLN A 55 7.60 10.07 -11.47
C GLN A 55 6.30 9.41 -11.95
N GLU A 56 6.43 8.47 -12.88
CA GLU A 56 5.32 7.76 -13.47
C GLU A 56 5.21 6.36 -12.88
N LEU A 57 3.97 5.98 -12.59
CA LEU A 57 3.61 4.62 -12.25
C LEU A 57 3.97 3.67 -13.40
N THR A 58 4.79 2.66 -13.12
CA THR A 58 5.04 1.58 -14.09
C THR A 58 4.17 0.38 -13.75
N LYS A 59 3.56 -0.21 -14.79
CA LYS A 59 2.73 -1.43 -14.70
C LYS A 59 3.33 -2.50 -15.60
N GLU A 60 3.66 -3.64 -15.03
CA GLU A 60 4.21 -4.79 -15.77
C GLU A 60 3.34 -6.01 -15.47
N ASP A 61 2.62 -6.51 -16.47
CA ASP A 61 1.83 -7.73 -16.34
C ASP A 61 2.75 -8.95 -16.35
N ILE A 62 2.84 -9.63 -15.20
CA ILE A 62 3.56 -10.90 -15.04
C ILE A 62 2.70 -12.04 -15.59
N LEU A 63 1.40 -11.98 -15.30
CA LEU A 63 0.40 -12.94 -15.76
C LEU A 63 -0.90 -12.19 -16.09
N ILE A 64 -1.40 -12.37 -17.31
CA ILE A 64 -2.68 -11.79 -17.70
C ILE A 64 -3.80 -12.76 -17.31
N GLY A 65 -4.69 -12.30 -16.44
CA GLY A 65 -5.86 -13.04 -16.00
C GLY A 65 -6.92 -13.22 -17.10
N GLN A 66 -7.90 -14.06 -16.84
CA GLN A 66 -8.95 -14.41 -17.81
C GLN A 66 -10.37 -14.11 -17.31
N GLY A 67 -10.54 -13.81 -16.02
CA GLY A 67 -11.86 -13.51 -15.45
C GLY A 67 -12.26 -12.04 -15.60
N ALA A 68 -13.09 -11.57 -14.67
CA ALA A 68 -13.64 -10.23 -14.73
C ALA A 68 -12.53 -9.15 -14.67
N GLU A 69 -12.77 -8.03 -15.35
CA GLU A 69 -11.83 -6.91 -15.39
C GLU A 69 -12.09 -5.96 -14.22
N ALA A 70 -11.02 -5.57 -13.54
CA ALA A 70 -11.03 -4.59 -12.47
C ALA A 70 -11.25 -3.19 -13.05
N VAL A 71 -12.43 -2.64 -12.80
CA VAL A 71 -12.85 -1.29 -13.22
C VAL A 71 -13.29 -0.46 -12.01
N ASN A 72 -13.27 0.86 -12.12
CA ASN A 72 -13.64 1.75 -11.03
C ASN A 72 -15.04 1.45 -10.47
N GLY A 73 -15.17 1.56 -9.14
CA GLY A 73 -16.41 1.30 -8.40
C GLY A 73 -16.67 -0.17 -8.09
N LYS A 74 -15.81 -1.09 -8.55
CA LYS A 74 -15.89 -2.52 -8.21
C LYS A 74 -15.13 -2.82 -6.93
N ASN A 75 -15.64 -3.80 -6.18
CA ASN A 75 -14.88 -4.37 -5.08
C ASN A 75 -13.86 -5.34 -5.68
N VAL A 76 -12.59 -5.19 -5.29
CA VAL A 76 -11.52 -6.07 -5.77
C VAL A 76 -10.85 -6.77 -4.60
N THR A 77 -10.58 -8.06 -4.77
CA THR A 77 -9.87 -8.87 -3.79
C THR A 77 -8.51 -9.24 -4.35
N VAL A 78 -7.44 -8.92 -3.62
CA VAL A 78 -6.06 -9.15 -4.07
C VAL A 78 -5.20 -9.83 -3.02
N HIS A 79 -4.24 -10.61 -3.50
CA HIS A 79 -3.02 -10.87 -2.76
C HIS A 79 -1.90 -9.94 -3.24
N TYR A 80 -0.90 -9.70 -2.38
CA TYR A 80 0.21 -8.83 -2.71
C TYR A 80 1.44 -9.04 -1.82
N LEU A 81 2.58 -8.62 -2.36
CA LEU A 81 3.86 -8.42 -1.68
C LEU A 81 4.34 -6.99 -1.96
N GLY A 82 4.65 -6.23 -0.90
CA GLY A 82 5.21 -4.88 -0.97
C GLY A 82 6.66 -4.86 -0.48
N THR A 83 7.54 -4.30 -1.32
CA THR A 83 8.99 -4.19 -1.07
C THR A 83 9.50 -2.79 -1.43
N LEU A 84 10.55 -2.33 -0.74
CA LEU A 84 11.35 -1.18 -1.17
C LEU A 84 12.25 -1.56 -2.35
N GLU A 85 12.87 -0.58 -3.01
CA GLU A 85 13.75 -0.82 -4.16
C GLU A 85 14.97 -1.70 -3.83
N ASP A 86 15.41 -1.71 -2.57
CA ASP A 86 16.48 -2.59 -2.09
C ASP A 86 16.03 -4.04 -1.82
N GLY A 87 14.76 -4.35 -2.07
CA GLY A 87 14.14 -5.66 -1.83
C GLY A 87 13.64 -5.87 -0.41
N THR A 88 13.78 -4.89 0.49
CA THR A 88 13.25 -4.96 1.85
C THR A 88 11.73 -5.06 1.81
N LYS A 89 11.20 -6.22 2.20
CA LYS A 89 9.76 -6.43 2.37
C LYS A 89 9.26 -5.57 3.52
N PHE A 90 8.29 -4.70 3.24
CA PHE A 90 7.61 -3.90 4.26
C PHE A 90 6.21 -4.45 4.58
N ASP A 91 5.56 -5.13 3.62
CA ASP A 91 4.22 -5.66 3.83
C ASP A 91 3.88 -6.83 2.89
N SER A 92 2.99 -7.72 3.32
CA SER A 92 2.53 -8.88 2.53
C SER A 92 1.20 -9.41 3.07
N SER A 93 0.22 -9.59 2.18
CA SER A 93 -1.04 -10.25 2.55
C SER A 93 -0.89 -11.76 2.71
N TYR A 94 0.12 -12.37 2.08
CA TYR A 94 0.43 -13.80 2.24
C TYR A 94 0.92 -14.09 3.67
N ASP A 95 1.71 -13.20 4.27
CA ASP A 95 2.19 -13.35 5.65
C ASP A 95 1.02 -13.35 6.65
N ARG A 96 -0.01 -12.55 6.37
CA ARG A 96 -1.25 -12.49 7.15
C ARG A 96 -2.25 -13.60 6.81
N LYS A 97 -2.02 -14.36 5.74
CA LYS A 97 -2.95 -15.39 5.20
C LYS A 97 -4.36 -14.86 4.95
N GLN A 98 -4.47 -13.58 4.62
CA GLN A 98 -5.74 -12.90 4.42
C GLN A 98 -5.62 -11.99 3.21
N PRO A 99 -6.41 -12.23 2.14
CA PRO A 99 -6.52 -11.30 1.02
C PRO A 99 -6.95 -9.91 1.47
N PHE A 100 -6.59 -8.91 0.67
CA PHE A 100 -6.98 -7.54 0.92
C PHE A 100 -8.10 -7.14 -0.06
N GLU A 101 -9.12 -6.46 0.46
CA GLU A 101 -10.31 -6.03 -0.28
C GLU A 101 -10.46 -4.52 -0.19
N PHE A 102 -10.77 -3.89 -1.32
CA PHE A 102 -11.02 -2.45 -1.39
C PHE A 102 -11.88 -2.12 -2.62
N VAL A 103 -12.52 -0.95 -2.60
CA VAL A 103 -13.26 -0.43 -3.76
C VAL A 103 -12.31 0.32 -4.69
N LEU A 104 -12.16 -0.18 -5.91
CA LEU A 104 -11.21 0.38 -6.87
C LEU A 104 -11.62 1.80 -7.31
N GLY A 105 -10.70 2.74 -7.21
CA GLY A 105 -10.91 4.13 -7.64
C GLY A 105 -11.69 4.98 -6.63
N ALA A 106 -11.92 4.47 -5.42
CA ALA A 106 -12.60 5.20 -4.35
C ALA A 106 -11.62 6.01 -3.47
N GLY A 107 -10.30 5.93 -3.69
CA GLY A 107 -9.30 6.58 -2.84
C GLY A 107 -9.13 5.92 -1.47
N GLU A 108 -9.50 4.64 -1.34
CA GLU A 108 -9.34 3.86 -0.10
C GLU A 108 -7.89 3.39 0.12
N VAL A 109 -7.10 3.40 -0.96
CA VAL A 109 -5.70 2.97 -1.02
C VAL A 109 -4.83 4.10 -1.59
N ILE A 110 -3.51 3.93 -1.56
CA ILE A 110 -2.59 4.88 -2.21
C ILE A 110 -2.93 5.02 -3.71
N SER A 111 -2.78 6.23 -4.26
CA SER A 111 -3.18 6.52 -5.64
C SER A 111 -2.52 5.60 -6.68
N GLY A 112 -1.29 5.13 -6.42
CA GLY A 112 -0.61 4.18 -7.28
C GLY A 112 -1.30 2.82 -7.39
N TRP A 113 -2.03 2.39 -6.36
CA TRP A 113 -2.86 1.19 -6.41
C TRP A 113 -4.15 1.41 -7.20
N ASP A 114 -4.86 2.51 -6.94
CA ASP A 114 -6.08 2.86 -7.69
C ASP A 114 -5.81 2.95 -9.20
N LEU A 115 -4.68 3.55 -9.56
CA LEU A 115 -4.25 3.62 -10.96
C LEU A 115 -3.67 2.28 -11.46
N GLY A 116 -2.91 1.56 -10.63
CA GLY A 116 -2.13 0.39 -11.01
C GLY A 116 -2.95 -0.87 -11.25
N VAL A 117 -3.98 -1.09 -10.44
CA VAL A 117 -4.86 -2.27 -10.49
C VAL A 117 -5.90 -2.15 -11.60
N LEU A 118 -6.24 -0.94 -12.02
CA LEU A 118 -7.18 -0.69 -13.11
C LEU A 118 -6.80 -1.49 -14.38
N GLY A 119 -7.78 -2.20 -14.94
CA GLY A 119 -7.65 -3.03 -16.13
C GLY A 119 -6.97 -4.39 -15.91
N MET A 120 -6.59 -4.75 -14.68
CA MET A 120 -6.23 -6.14 -14.38
C MET A 120 -7.44 -7.06 -14.55
N LYS A 121 -7.20 -8.33 -14.89
CA LYS A 121 -8.24 -9.37 -14.95
C LYS A 121 -8.04 -10.38 -13.84
N GLU A 122 -9.13 -10.92 -13.28
CA GLU A 122 -9.07 -11.97 -12.26
C GLU A 122 -8.18 -13.14 -12.70
N GLY A 123 -7.39 -13.66 -11.75
CA GLY A 123 -6.33 -14.63 -11.97
C GLY A 123 -5.03 -14.02 -12.50
N GLY A 124 -4.98 -12.69 -12.72
CA GLY A 124 -3.81 -11.98 -13.20
C GLY A 124 -2.84 -11.59 -12.08
N LYS A 125 -1.57 -11.43 -12.46
CA LYS A 125 -0.50 -10.95 -11.58
C LYS A 125 0.23 -9.78 -12.26
N ARG A 126 0.41 -8.68 -11.54
CA ARG A 126 1.03 -7.46 -12.05
C ARG A 126 2.06 -6.93 -11.06
N LYS A 127 3.19 -6.47 -11.57
CA LYS A 127 4.16 -5.68 -10.81
C LYS A 127 3.86 -4.20 -11.02
N LEU A 128 3.82 -3.46 -9.91
CA LEU A 128 3.68 -2.01 -9.88
C LEU A 128 4.94 -1.40 -9.28
N THR A 129 5.54 -0.45 -10.00
CA THR A 129 6.57 0.43 -9.46
C THR A 129 5.91 1.78 -9.21
N ILE A 130 5.69 2.10 -7.94
CA ILE A 130 4.92 3.24 -7.50
C ILE A 130 5.89 4.31 -6.98
N PRO A 131 6.04 5.45 -7.68
CA PRO A 131 6.85 6.56 -7.19
C PRO A 131 6.22 7.18 -5.93
N SER A 132 7.03 7.84 -5.13
CA SER A 132 6.61 8.33 -3.81
C SER A 132 5.37 9.23 -3.84
N ASN A 133 5.24 10.10 -4.85
CA ASN A 133 4.09 10.99 -5.05
C ASN A 133 2.75 10.25 -5.26
N LEU A 134 2.79 8.99 -5.69
CA LEU A 134 1.62 8.10 -5.81
C LEU A 134 1.56 7.06 -4.67
N GLY A 135 2.50 7.11 -3.73
CA GLY A 135 2.59 6.29 -2.53
C GLY A 135 2.47 7.12 -1.26
N TYR A 136 3.54 7.15 -0.46
CA TYR A 136 3.57 7.82 0.86
C TYR A 136 4.26 9.19 0.88
N GLY A 137 4.63 9.72 -0.28
CA GLY A 137 5.17 11.08 -0.45
C GLY A 137 6.46 11.36 0.31
N GLU A 138 6.68 12.64 0.60
CA GLU A 138 7.85 13.14 1.35
C GLU A 138 7.84 12.71 2.81
N GLN A 139 6.68 12.34 3.35
CA GLN A 139 6.52 11.95 4.74
C GLN A 139 6.89 10.47 4.96
N GLY A 140 6.68 9.63 3.96
CA GLY A 140 6.81 8.18 4.11
C GLY A 140 5.74 7.60 5.05
N SER A 141 6.00 6.42 5.59
CA SER A 141 5.21 5.79 6.65
C SER A 141 6.15 5.18 7.69
N PRO A 142 6.65 6.00 8.63
CA PRO A 142 7.61 5.55 9.63
C PRO A 142 7.01 4.47 10.55
N PRO A 143 7.84 3.52 11.04
CA PRO A 143 9.29 3.42 10.83
C PRO A 143 9.69 2.64 9.56
N VAL A 144 8.73 2.12 8.79
CA VAL A 144 9.00 1.06 7.79
C VAL A 144 9.26 1.63 6.40
N ILE A 145 8.51 2.67 6.00
CA ILE A 145 8.63 3.27 4.67
C ILE A 145 9.28 4.66 4.84
N PRO A 146 10.49 4.87 4.29
CA PRO A 146 11.15 6.16 4.42
C PRO A 146 10.47 7.25 3.57
N PRO A 147 10.73 8.53 3.89
CA PRO A 147 10.46 9.66 3.01
C PRO A 147 10.87 9.41 1.56
N ASN A 148 10.04 9.83 0.61
CA ASN A 148 10.32 9.78 -0.82
C ASN A 148 10.63 8.37 -1.38
N ALA A 149 10.18 7.31 -0.69
CA ALA A 149 10.40 5.95 -1.14
C ALA A 149 9.58 5.62 -2.40
N THR A 150 10.24 5.00 -3.38
CA THR A 150 9.58 4.23 -4.44
C THR A 150 9.19 2.87 -3.87
N LEU A 151 7.97 2.42 -4.16
CA LEU A 151 7.44 1.15 -3.69
C LEU A 151 7.30 0.17 -4.84
N ILE A 152 7.70 -1.07 -4.62
CA ILE A 152 7.51 -2.16 -5.55
C ILE A 152 6.44 -3.09 -4.99
N PHE A 153 5.35 -3.27 -5.72
CA PHE A 153 4.30 -4.22 -5.39
C PHE A 153 4.18 -5.30 -6.45
N GLU A 154 4.11 -6.55 -6.03
CA GLU A 154 3.53 -7.61 -6.85
C GLU A 154 2.10 -7.85 -6.36
N VAL A 155 1.12 -7.68 -7.24
CA VAL A 155 -0.31 -7.79 -6.95
C VAL A 155 -0.89 -8.95 -7.76
N GLU A 156 -1.63 -9.82 -7.09
CA GLU A 156 -2.39 -10.93 -7.68
C GLU A 156 -3.88 -10.62 -7.50
N LEU A 157 -4.61 -10.47 -8.61
CA LEU A 157 -6.05 -10.18 -8.57
C LEU A 157 -6.83 -11.48 -8.47
N LEU A 158 -7.45 -11.71 -7.31
CA LEU A 158 -8.18 -12.94 -7.02
C LEU A 158 -9.64 -12.85 -7.47
N LYS A 159 -10.26 -11.68 -7.29
CA LYS A 159 -11.69 -11.48 -7.54
C LYS A 159 -12.06 -10.03 -7.82
N VAL A 160 -13.12 -9.83 -8.59
CA VAL A 160 -13.80 -8.57 -8.91
C VAL A 160 -15.32 -8.76 -8.76
N GLU A 161 -15.97 -7.87 -8.01
CA GLU A 161 -17.42 -7.92 -7.75
C GLU A 161 -18.12 -6.57 -8.07
#